data_AF-A0A645HUK1-F1
#
_entry.id   AF-A0A645HUK1-F1
#
_cell.length_a   1.000
_cell.length_b   1.000
_cell.length_c   1.000
_cell.angle_alpha   90.00
_cell.angle_beta   90.00
_cell.angle_gamma   90.00
#
_symmetry.space_group_name_H-M   'P 1'
#
loop_
_entity.id
_entity.type
_entity.pdbx_description
1 polymer ?
#
loop_
_entity_poly.entity_id
_entity_poly.type
_entity_poly.pdbx_seq_one_letter_code
_entity_poly.pdbx_strand_id
1 'polypeptide(L)'
;MLVYGDGAFKDPVCGIWELADPVVSPGFTDGLNGMPKEIKFKYVADNAGEKDPAQAVEEAIRAKNDLDKFGHSTLGTTPRRLTDLVGSLCDLTSGSGDKGTPVVYIQGYFDNYLDD
;
A
#
# COMPACT_ATOMS: atom_id res chain seq x y z
N MET A 1 6.71 -9.86 9.34
CA MET A 1 7.11 -10.83 8.30
C MET A 1 5.92 -11.10 7.40
N LEU A 2 6.15 -11.14 6.09
CA LEU A 2 5.15 -11.34 5.04
C LEU A 2 5.62 -12.50 4.17
N VAL A 3 4.76 -13.49 3.92
CA VAL A 3 4.93 -14.46 2.85
C VAL A 3 4.00 -14.02 1.73
N TYR A 4 4.55 -13.71 0.57
CA TYR A 4 3.80 -13.27 -0.59
C TYR A 4 4.02 -14.24 -1.74
N GLY A 5 3.03 -14.36 -2.61
CA GLY A 5 3.13 -15.16 -3.82
C GLY A 5 3.24 -14.25 -5.04
N ASP A 6 4.20 -14.56 -5.92
CA ASP A 6 4.20 -14.14 -7.33
C ASP A 6 3.48 -15.24 -8.16
N GLY A 7 2.46 -15.88 -7.56
CA GLY A 7 2.01 -17.21 -7.96
C GLY A 7 1.39 -17.24 -9.34
N ALA A 8 2.05 -18.00 -10.22
CA ALA A 8 1.44 -18.51 -11.43
C ALA A 8 0.66 -19.80 -11.10
N PHE A 9 -0.62 -19.87 -11.45
CA PHE A 9 -1.43 -21.08 -11.42
C PHE A 9 -1.44 -21.70 -12.83
N LYS A 10 -1.28 -23.02 -12.94
CA LYS A 10 -1.37 -23.70 -14.23
C LYS A 10 -2.83 -24.03 -14.54
N ASP A 11 -3.39 -23.38 -15.55
CA ASP A 11 -4.71 -23.70 -16.06
C ASP A 11 -4.74 -25.18 -16.52
N PRO A 12 -5.66 -26.01 -15.96
CA PRO A 12 -5.70 -27.44 -16.24
C PRO A 12 -6.22 -27.80 -17.64
N VAL A 13 -6.87 -26.86 -18.33
CA VAL A 13 -7.45 -27.01 -19.67
C VAL A 13 -6.47 -26.54 -20.75
N CYS A 14 -5.93 -25.33 -20.62
CA CYS A 14 -5.03 -24.76 -21.63
C CYS A 14 -3.55 -24.99 -21.32
N GLY A 15 -3.20 -25.40 -20.09
CA GLY A 15 -1.82 -25.74 -19.70
C GLY A 15 -0.90 -24.53 -19.55
N ILE A 16 -1.46 -23.32 -19.61
CA ILE A 16 -0.77 -22.04 -19.48
C ILE A 16 -0.67 -21.69 -18.00
N TRP A 17 0.46 -21.12 -17.60
CA TRP A 17 0.64 -20.55 -16.27
C TRP A 17 0.09 -19.12 -16.25
N GLU A 18 -0.99 -18.88 -15.51
CA GLU A 18 -1.60 -17.57 -15.31
C GLU A 18 -1.17 -16.99 -13.96
N LEU A 19 -0.69 -15.74 -13.93
CA LEU A 19 -0.39 -15.01 -12.69
C LEU A 19 -1.72 -14.67 -11.99
N ALA A 20 -2.13 -15.50 -11.03
CA ALA A 20 -3.38 -15.27 -10.29
C ALA A 20 -3.40 -16.08 -9.00
N ASP A 21 -2.56 -15.72 -8.03
CA ASP A 21 -2.90 -16.04 -6.65
C ASP A 21 -4.17 -15.24 -6.26
N PRO A 22 -5.20 -15.88 -5.68
CA PRO A 22 -6.44 -15.20 -5.29
C PRO A 22 -6.23 -14.19 -4.14
N VAL A 23 -5.06 -14.22 -3.50
CA VAL A 23 -4.65 -13.37 -2.40
C VAL A 23 -3.17 -13.00 -2.53
N VAL A 24 -2.82 -11.75 -2.25
CA VAL A 24 -1.43 -11.25 -2.34
C VAL A 24 -0.50 -11.93 -1.34
N SER A 25 -1.02 -12.29 -0.16
CA SER A 25 -0.26 -12.93 0.90
C SER A 25 -1.06 -14.04 1.57
N PRO A 26 -0.63 -15.30 1.48
CA PRO A 26 -1.23 -16.40 2.23
C PRO A 26 -0.89 -16.38 3.73
N GLY A 27 0.10 -15.57 4.17
CA GLY A 27 0.47 -15.49 5.58
C GLY A 27 1.34 -14.29 5.91
N PHE A 28 1.00 -13.60 7.01
CA PHE A 28 1.73 -12.45 7.52
C PHE A 28 1.57 -12.32 9.03
N THR A 29 2.50 -11.59 9.66
CA THR A 29 2.47 -11.30 11.10
C THR A 29 1.48 -10.19 11.43
N ASP A 30 0.90 -10.21 12.63
CA ASP A 30 -0.18 -9.31 13.04
C ASP A 30 0.11 -7.80 12.89
N GLY A 31 1.38 -7.39 12.92
CA GLY A 31 1.77 -5.99 12.69
C GLY A 31 1.46 -5.45 11.28
N LEU A 32 1.12 -6.32 10.32
CA LEU A 32 0.68 -5.93 8.98
C LEU A 32 -0.85 -5.90 8.84
N ASN A 33 -1.59 -6.10 9.93
CA ASN A 33 -3.03 -5.92 9.93
C ASN A 33 -3.40 -4.44 9.83
N GLY A 34 -4.37 -4.13 8.98
CA GLY A 34 -4.98 -2.81 8.89
C GLY A 34 -4.75 -2.12 7.54
N MET A 35 -5.04 -0.83 7.53
CA MET A 35 -5.01 0.03 6.36
C MET A 35 -4.16 1.27 6.67
N PRO A 36 -3.40 1.80 5.69
CA PRO A 36 -2.66 3.02 5.86
C PRO A 36 -3.61 4.22 6.05
N LYS A 37 -3.12 5.25 6.73
CA LYS A 37 -3.77 6.57 6.74
C LYS A 37 -3.43 7.28 5.43
N GLU A 38 -4.40 7.38 4.52
CA GLU A 38 -4.23 8.06 3.23
C GLU A 38 -4.86 9.45 3.24
N ILE A 39 -4.20 10.43 2.62
CA ILE A 39 -4.76 11.78 2.41
C ILE A 39 -4.85 12.00 0.90
N LYS A 40 -6.02 12.45 0.44
CA LYS A 40 -6.19 12.87 -0.96
C LYS A 40 -5.68 14.29 -1.16
N PHE A 41 -4.43 14.45 -1.61
CA PHE A 41 -3.87 15.79 -1.86
C PHE A 41 -4.70 16.64 -2.82
N LYS A 42 -5.22 16.04 -3.90
CA LYS A 42 -6.11 16.75 -4.83
C LYS A 42 -7.39 17.23 -4.15
N TYR A 43 -8.00 16.42 -3.29
CA TYR A 43 -9.19 16.83 -2.55
C TYR A 43 -8.87 17.99 -1.59
N VAL A 44 -7.75 17.92 -0.87
CA VAL A 44 -7.32 18.99 0.02
C VAL A 44 -7.04 20.28 -0.76
N ALA A 45 -6.35 20.18 -1.89
CA ALA A 45 -6.04 21.30 -2.77
C ALA A 45 -7.32 21.93 -3.37
N ASP A 46 -8.25 21.11 -3.87
CA ASP A 46 -9.51 21.56 -4.46
C ASP A 46 -10.45 22.21 -3.42
N ASN A 47 -10.27 21.90 -2.12
CA ASN A 47 -11.05 22.46 -1.01
C ASN A 47 -10.25 23.45 -0.15
N ALA A 48 -9.15 24.01 -0.67
CA ALA A 48 -8.31 24.96 0.06
C ALA A 48 -8.99 26.32 0.34
N GLY A 49 -10.11 26.61 -0.33
CA GLY A 49 -10.85 27.87 -0.17
C GLY A 49 -10.01 29.06 -0.63
N GLU A 50 -9.80 30.03 0.25
CA GLU A 50 -8.95 31.20 -0.01
C GLU A 50 -7.46 30.94 0.30
N LYS A 51 -7.11 29.80 0.92
CA LYS A 51 -5.72 29.44 1.19
C LYS A 51 -5.01 28.98 -0.08
N ASP A 52 -3.70 29.16 -0.11
CA ASP A 52 -2.86 28.55 -1.13
C ASP A 52 -2.97 27.01 -1.07
N PRO A 53 -3.28 26.31 -2.18
CA PRO A 53 -3.45 24.86 -2.20
C PRO A 53 -2.23 24.09 -1.69
N ALA A 54 -1.01 24.59 -1.93
CA ALA A 54 0.19 23.91 -1.45
C ALA A 54 0.30 24.01 0.09
N GLN A 55 0.01 25.18 0.66
CA GLN A 55 -0.06 25.35 2.12
C GLN A 55 -1.14 24.47 2.76
N ALA A 56 -2.33 24.39 2.16
CA ALA A 56 -3.41 23.54 2.66
C ALA A 56 -3.01 22.05 2.67
N VAL A 57 -2.31 21.58 1.64
CA VAL A 57 -1.77 20.21 1.58
C VAL A 57 -0.70 19.98 2.64
N GLU A 58 0.22 20.94 2.83
CA GLU A 58 1.27 20.83 3.84
C GLU A 58 0.69 20.77 5.28
N GLU A 59 -0.27 21.63 5.59
CA GLU A 59 -1.01 21.60 6.87
C GLU A 59 -1.69 20.24 7.07
N ALA A 60 -2.35 19.70 6.04
CA ALA A 60 -3.00 18.39 6.11
C ALA A 60 -2.00 17.23 6.31
N ILE A 61 -0.81 17.31 5.70
CA ILE A 61 0.27 16.33 5.92
C ILE A 61 0.76 16.38 7.36
N ARG A 62 0.97 17.56 7.93
CA ARG A 62 1.40 17.73 9.32
C ARG A 62 0.35 17.25 10.32
N ALA A 63 -0.93 17.48 10.03
CA ALA A 63 -2.05 17.04 10.87
C ALA A 63 -2.43 15.56 10.67
N LYS A 64 -1.71 14.79 9.84
CA LYS A 64 -2.05 13.41 9.45
C LYS A 64 -2.19 12.46 10.63
N ASN A 65 -1.44 12.68 11.71
CA ASN A 65 -1.52 11.86 12.92
C ASN A 65 -2.85 12.04 13.66
N ASP A 66 -3.41 13.25 13.61
CA ASP A 66 -4.67 13.64 14.25
C ASP A 66 -5.90 13.37 13.37
N LEU A 67 -5.70 13.07 12.08
CA LEU A 67 -6.79 12.70 11.18
C LEU A 67 -7.36 11.32 11.55
N ASP A 68 -8.68 11.29 11.71
CA ASP A 68 -9.46 10.05 11.81
C ASP A 68 -9.25 9.21 10.55
N LYS A 69 -9.06 7.90 10.73
CA LYS A 69 -8.91 6.92 9.63
C LYS A 69 -10.08 6.97 8.63
N PHE A 70 -11.21 7.56 9.02
CA PHE A 70 -12.46 7.65 8.25
C PHE A 70 -12.94 9.09 8.00
N GLY A 71 -12.07 10.09 8.13
CA GLY A 71 -12.41 11.49 7.86
C GLY A 71 -12.78 11.75 6.38
N HIS A 72 -13.48 12.85 6.09
CA HIS A 72 -13.88 13.22 4.72
C HIS A 72 -12.71 13.28 3.71
N SER A 73 -11.49 13.53 4.18
CA SER A 73 -10.27 13.54 3.37
C SER A 73 -9.75 12.15 2.97
N THR A 74 -10.24 11.07 3.60
CA THR A 74 -9.98 9.67 3.25
C THR A 74 -11.11 9.08 2.38
N LEU A 75 -12.24 9.78 2.26
CA LEU A 75 -13.45 9.29 1.62
C LEU A 75 -13.23 8.97 0.13
N GLY A 76 -13.45 7.72 -0.25
CA GLY A 76 -13.30 7.24 -1.64
C GLY A 76 -11.85 6.99 -2.06
N THR A 77 -10.89 6.84 -1.15
CA THR A 77 -9.72 6.01 -1.48
C THR A 77 -10.19 4.56 -1.49
N THR A 78 -9.67 3.75 -2.42
CA THR A 78 -9.90 2.30 -2.33
C THR A 78 -9.16 1.82 -1.10
N PRO A 79 -9.83 1.28 -0.06
CA PRO A 79 -9.16 0.88 1.15
C PRO A 79 -8.18 -0.26 0.84
N ARG A 80 -6.87 0.07 0.77
CA ARG A 80 -5.82 -0.92 0.49
C ARG A 80 -5.31 -1.49 1.79
N ARG A 81 -5.17 -2.82 1.86
CA ARG A 81 -4.55 -3.45 3.02
C ARG A 81 -3.05 -3.21 2.96
N LEU A 82 -2.41 -3.08 4.12
CA LEU A 82 -0.95 -2.97 4.21
C LEU A 82 -0.27 -4.16 3.52
N THR A 83 -0.83 -5.35 3.63
CA THR A 83 -0.35 -6.57 2.96
C THR A 83 -0.36 -6.46 1.45
N ASP A 84 -1.35 -5.79 0.87
CA ASP A 84 -1.48 -5.66 -0.58
C ASP A 84 -0.42 -4.67 -1.09
N LEU A 85 -0.22 -3.56 -0.38
CA LEU A 85 0.80 -2.56 -0.70
C LEU A 85 2.22 -3.12 -0.58
N VAL A 86 2.51 -3.76 0.54
CA VAL A 86 3.83 -4.36 0.80
C VAL A 86 4.06 -5.53 -0.15
N GLY A 87 3.04 -6.34 -0.44
CA GLY A 87 3.14 -7.43 -1.39
C GLY A 87 3.43 -6.96 -2.82
N SER A 88 2.75 -5.90 -3.30
CA SER A 88 3.06 -5.30 -4.60
C SER A 88 4.48 -4.71 -4.66
N LEU A 89 4.98 -4.14 -3.55
CA LEU A 89 6.36 -3.68 -3.48
C LEU A 89 7.36 -4.85 -3.56
N CYS A 90 7.07 -5.93 -2.85
CA CYS A 90 7.87 -7.14 -2.89
C CYS A 90 7.91 -7.72 -4.31
N ASP A 91 6.75 -7.85 -4.96
CA ASP A 91 6.60 -8.31 -6.34
C ASP A 91 7.42 -7.48 -7.33
N LEU A 92 7.30 -6.15 -7.26
CA LEU A 92 8.10 -5.20 -8.05
C LEU A 92 9.61 -5.38 -7.82
N THR A 93 10.02 -5.71 -6.59
CA THR A 93 11.43 -5.86 -6.22
C THR A 93 11.99 -7.21 -6.64
N SER A 94 11.24 -8.29 -6.48
CA SER A 94 11.65 -9.63 -6.92
C SER A 94 11.65 -9.78 -8.43
N GLY A 95 10.75 -9.08 -9.12
CA GLY A 95 10.46 -9.29 -10.54
C GLY A 95 9.85 -10.67 -10.81
N SER A 96 9.63 -10.99 -12.08
CA SER A 96 9.02 -12.26 -12.49
C SER A 96 9.89 -13.47 -12.12
N GLY A 97 9.29 -14.44 -11.43
CA GLY A 97 9.88 -15.61 -10.75
C GLY A 97 10.80 -16.59 -11.49
N ASP A 98 11.46 -16.22 -12.59
CA ASP A 98 12.39 -17.10 -13.33
C ASP A 98 13.79 -17.26 -12.67
N LYS A 99 14.02 -16.67 -11.49
CA LYS A 99 15.35 -16.65 -10.83
C LYS A 99 15.41 -17.34 -9.46
N GLY A 100 14.39 -18.10 -9.07
CA GLY A 100 14.35 -18.86 -7.79
C GLY A 100 13.36 -18.28 -6.78
N THR A 101 13.62 -18.49 -5.47
CA THR A 101 12.77 -18.00 -4.37
C THR A 101 13.45 -16.81 -3.67
N PRO A 102 13.17 -15.56 -4.08
CA PRO A 102 13.81 -14.39 -3.51
C PRO A 102 13.32 -14.11 -2.08
N VAL A 103 14.20 -13.56 -1.26
CA VAL A 103 13.86 -12.99 0.05
C VAL A 103 13.99 -11.48 -0.05
N VAL A 104 12.88 -10.76 0.13
CA VAL A 104 12.85 -9.29 0.13
C VAL A 104 12.88 -8.79 1.57
N TYR A 105 13.85 -7.93 1.87
CA TYR A 105 13.98 -7.27 3.17
C TYR A 105 13.59 -5.80 3.06
N ILE A 106 12.54 -5.41 3.77
CA ILE A 106 12.01 -4.05 3.78
C ILE A 106 12.29 -3.43 5.15
N GLN A 107 12.96 -2.29 5.16
CA GLN A 107 13.25 -1.49 6.36
C GLN A 107 12.66 -0.10 6.23
N GLY A 108 12.32 0.49 7.39
CA GLY A 108 11.84 1.86 7.50
C GLY A 108 10.48 2.13 6.85
N TYR A 109 9.71 1.09 6.51
CA TYR A 109 8.41 1.26 5.86
C TYR A 109 7.40 2.03 6.73
N PHE A 110 7.51 1.89 8.05
CA PHE A 110 6.64 2.57 9.01
C PHE A 110 7.30 3.82 9.62
N ASP A 111 8.50 4.18 9.17
CA ASP A 111 9.19 5.37 9.64
C ASP A 111 8.47 6.60 9.06
N ASN A 112 8.21 7.58 9.92
CA ASN A 112 7.53 8.81 9.54
C ASN A 112 8.53 9.96 9.59
N TYR A 113 8.78 10.60 8.45
CA TYR A 113 9.67 11.76 8.34
C TYR A 113 9.18 13.00 9.11
N LEU A 114 7.99 12.96 9.70
CA LEU A 114 7.46 14.01 10.58
C LEU A 114 7.75 13.77 12.06
N ASP A 115 8.29 12.60 12.42
CA ASP A 115 8.60 12.25 13.82
C ASP A 115 10.03 12.71 14.24
N ASP A 116 10.82 13.22 13.29
CA ASP A 116 12.13 13.88 13.47
C ASP A 116 12.03 15.41 13.25
#